data_AF-A0A6J4QA44-F1
#
_entry.id   AF-A0A6J4QA44-F1
#
_cell.length_a   1.000
_cell.length_b   1.000
_cell.length_c   1.000
_cell.angle_alpha   90.00
_cell.angle_beta   90.00
_cell.angle_gamma   90.00
#
_symmetry.space_group_name_H-M   'P 1'
#
loop_
_entity.id
_entity.type
_entity.pdbx_description
1 polymer ?
#
loop_
_entity_poly.entity_id
_entity_poly.type
_entity_poly.pdbx_seq_one_letter_code
_entity_poly.pdbx_strand_id
1 'polypeptide(L)'
;MAFSRRTVLKQIGGLSAAMVAAPALAQAGWPNKPVRYIVPFAPGGSTDILGRIASERLTPVLGQPIVVENRPGQGGSIGAAELARAAPDGYTIGGGTISSHAINATLYSKLSYDPVTSF
;
A
#
# COMPACT_ATOMS: atom_id res chain seq x y z
N MET A 1 26.71 42.15 34.61
CA MET A 1 26.72 40.68 34.42
C MET A 1 27.20 40.39 33.01
N ALA A 2 28.38 39.81 32.83
CA ALA A 2 28.93 39.51 31.51
C ALA A 2 28.53 38.09 31.09
N PHE A 3 27.67 37.96 30.08
CA PHE A 3 27.32 36.66 29.52
C PHE A 3 28.49 36.14 28.67
N SER A 4 29.03 34.98 29.03
CA SER A 4 30.10 34.32 28.28
C SER A 4 29.55 33.77 26.96
N ARG A 5 30.29 33.96 25.85
CA ARG A 5 30.01 33.37 24.52
C ARG A 5 29.74 31.87 24.60
N ARG A 6 30.37 31.18 25.56
CA ARG A 6 30.22 29.74 25.79
C ARG A 6 28.85 29.37 26.39
N THR A 7 28.23 30.29 27.14
CA THR A 7 26.88 30.15 27.67
C THR A 7 25.83 30.35 26.58
N VAL A 8 26.05 31.32 25.68
CA VAL A 8 25.17 31.58 24.53
C VAL A 8 25.16 30.40 23.56
N LEU A 9 26.33 29.82 23.25
CA LEU A 9 26.42 28.63 22.38
C LEU A 9 25.74 27.39 22.97
N LYS A 10 25.83 27.18 24.30
CA LYS A 10 25.14 26.09 24.98
C LYS A 10 23.61 26.26 24.99
N GLN A 11 23.13 27.50 25.14
CA GLN A 11 21.69 27.80 25.12
C GLN A 11 21.11 27.64 23.71
N ILE A 12 21.83 28.08 22.67
CA ILE A 12 21.41 27.89 21.28
C ILE A 12 21.38 26.39 20.93
N GLY A 13 22.42 25.63 21.28
CA GLY A 13 22.47 24.19 21.03
C GLY A 13 21.36 23.39 21.74
N GLY A 14 21.01 23.78 22.97
CA GLY A 14 19.89 23.18 23.71
C GLY A 14 18.52 23.47 23.11
N LEU A 15 18.32 24.69 22.58
CA LEU A 15 17.07 25.08 21.92
C LEU A 15 16.87 24.35 20.58
N SER A 16 17.96 24.14 19.82
CA SER A 16 17.93 23.40 18.56
C SER A 16 17.60 21.91 18.74
N ALA A 17 18.11 21.28 19.81
CA ALA A 17 17.82 19.87 20.09
C ALA A 17 16.36 19.63 20.53
N ALA A 18 15.72 20.61 21.17
CA ALA A 18 14.32 20.52 21.59
C ALA A 18 13.33 20.60 20.42
N MET A 19 13.69 21.26 19.31
CA MET A 19 12.81 21.36 18.13
C MET A 19 12.74 20.08 17.29
N VAL A 20 13.69 19.13 17.45
CA VAL A 20 13.71 17.87 16.69
C VAL A 20 12.90 16.76 17.38
N ALA A 21 12.50 16.97 18.64
CA ALA A 21 11.78 15.97 19.44
C ALA A 21 10.25 16.11 19.39
N ALA A 22 9.70 16.92 18.47
CA ALA A 22 8.26 16.95 18.26
C ALA A 22 7.82 15.61 17.63
N PRO A 23 6.84 14.88 18.20
CA PRO A 23 6.31 13.69 17.57
C PRO A 23 5.77 14.08 16.19
N ALA A 24 6.11 13.29 15.17
CA ALA A 24 5.63 13.47 13.81
C ALA A 24 4.12 13.17 13.74
N LEU A 25 3.28 14.12 14.16
CA LEU A 25 1.82 14.03 14.18
C LEU A 25 1.17 14.33 12.80
N ALA A 26 1.97 14.45 11.74
CA ALA A 26 1.51 14.95 10.44
C ALA A 26 1.00 13.87 9.47
N GLN A 27 1.14 12.57 9.78
CA GLN A 27 0.54 11.54 8.94
C GLN A 27 -0.89 11.27 9.40
N ALA A 28 -1.86 11.81 8.66
CA ALA A 28 -3.25 11.37 8.75
C ALA A 28 -3.29 9.83 8.67
N GLY A 29 -4.13 9.21 9.51
CA GLY A 29 -4.26 7.75 9.57
C GLY A 29 -4.50 7.14 8.18
N TRP A 30 -4.07 5.90 7.99
CA TRP A 30 -4.35 5.19 6.75
C TRP A 30 -5.85 4.83 6.66
N PRO A 31 -6.47 4.95 5.47
CA PRO A 31 -5.95 5.61 4.27
C PRO A 31 -6.20 7.13 4.29
N ASN A 32 -5.25 7.91 3.77
CA ASN A 32 -5.38 9.37 3.63
C ASN A 32 -5.42 9.84 2.16
N LYS A 33 -5.44 8.90 1.23
CA LYS A 33 -5.58 9.08 -0.22
C LYS A 33 -6.27 7.82 -0.80
N PRO A 34 -6.76 7.86 -2.05
CA PRO A 34 -7.38 6.71 -2.68
C PRO A 34 -6.53 5.44 -2.62
N VAL A 35 -7.18 4.31 -2.38
CA VAL A 35 -6.56 2.97 -2.42
C VAL A 35 -6.83 2.35 -3.79
N ARG A 36 -5.81 1.75 -4.39
CA ARG A 36 -5.91 1.03 -5.65
C ARG A 36 -6.18 -0.45 -5.39
N TYR A 37 -7.19 -1.02 -6.04
CA TYR A 37 -7.53 -2.43 -5.96
C TYR A 37 -7.32 -3.11 -7.33
N ILE A 38 -6.29 -3.97 -7.41
CA ILE A 38 -5.97 -4.71 -8.63
C ILE A 38 -6.87 -5.95 -8.74
N VAL A 39 -7.65 -6.03 -9.81
CA VAL A 39 -8.38 -7.24 -10.22
C VAL A 39 -7.55 -7.95 -11.30
N PRO A 40 -7.05 -9.17 -11.09
CA PRO A 40 -6.19 -9.86 -12.06
C PRO A 40 -6.94 -10.49 -13.25
N PHE A 41 -8.17 -10.04 -13.52
CA PHE A 41 -9.08 -10.59 -14.55
C PHE A 41 -9.84 -9.48 -15.26
N ALA A 42 -10.50 -9.84 -16.37
CA ALA A 42 -11.25 -8.90 -17.19
C ALA A 42 -12.43 -8.27 -16.42
N PRO A 43 -12.83 -7.04 -16.77
CA PRO A 43 -14.01 -6.39 -16.19
C PRO A 43 -15.29 -7.21 -16.38
N GLY A 44 -16.21 -7.15 -15.42
CA GLY A 44 -17.51 -7.85 -15.47
C GLY A 44 -17.47 -9.33 -15.08
N GLY A 45 -16.29 -9.92 -14.86
CA GLY A 45 -16.15 -11.26 -14.29
C GLY A 45 -16.44 -11.30 -12.79
N SER A 46 -16.55 -12.51 -12.21
CA SER A 46 -16.85 -12.69 -10.78
C SER A 46 -15.86 -11.97 -9.86
N THR A 47 -14.56 -12.02 -10.14
CA THR A 47 -13.52 -11.31 -9.36
C THR A 47 -13.68 -9.80 -9.44
N ASP A 48 -14.05 -9.25 -10.60
CA ASP A 48 -14.29 -7.82 -10.78
C ASP A 48 -15.53 -7.36 -10.00
N ILE A 49 -16.64 -8.11 -10.12
CA ILE A 49 -17.89 -7.83 -9.41
C ILE A 49 -17.66 -7.83 -7.90
N LEU A 50 -16.99 -8.86 -7.37
CA LEU A 50 -16.68 -8.94 -5.94
C LEU A 50 -15.78 -7.78 -5.48
N GLY A 51 -14.76 -7.44 -6.27
CA GLY A 51 -13.89 -6.30 -5.98
C GLY A 51 -14.66 -4.98 -5.92
N ARG A 52 -15.56 -4.72 -6.87
CA ARG A 52 -16.40 -3.51 -6.89
C ARG A 52 -17.37 -3.45 -5.71
N ILE A 53 -18.01 -4.57 -5.36
CA ILE A 53 -18.88 -4.64 -4.17
C ILE A 53 -18.06 -4.33 -2.91
N ALA A 54 -16.89 -4.92 -2.74
CA ALA A 54 -16.02 -4.64 -1.60
C ALA A 54 -15.61 -3.15 -1.55
N SER A 55 -15.19 -2.59 -2.68
CA SER A 55 -14.85 -1.16 -2.79
C SER A 55 -15.99 -0.24 -2.41
N GLU A 56 -17.21 -0.51 -2.88
CA GLU A 56 -18.41 0.26 -2.56
C GLU A 56 -18.70 0.27 -1.06
N ARG A 57 -18.56 -0.88 -0.39
CA ARG A 57 -18.84 -1.02 1.05
C ARG A 57 -17.74 -0.48 1.95
N LEU A 58 -16.48 -0.55 1.51
CA LEU A 58 -15.34 -0.08 2.29
C LEU A 58 -15.10 1.42 2.17
N THR A 59 -15.43 2.02 1.02
CA THR A 59 -15.26 3.48 0.81
C THR A 59 -15.86 4.34 1.93
N PRO A 60 -17.13 4.15 2.38
CA PRO A 60 -17.68 4.94 3.49
C PRO A 60 -17.04 4.65 4.84
N VAL A 61 -16.49 3.45 5.05
CA VAL A 61 -15.80 3.07 6.29
C VAL A 61 -14.41 3.69 6.37
N LEU A 62 -13.70 3.73 5.23
CA LEU A 62 -12.33 4.20 5.14
C LEU A 62 -12.22 5.72 4.89
N GLY A 63 -13.30 6.36 4.44
CA GLY A 63 -13.31 7.79 4.10
C GLY A 63 -12.48 8.14 2.86
N GLN A 64 -11.93 7.13 2.17
CA GLN A 64 -11.19 7.25 0.92
C GLN A 64 -11.74 6.25 -0.09
N PRO A 65 -11.80 6.62 -1.38
CA PRO A 65 -12.29 5.71 -2.41
C PRO A 65 -11.32 4.56 -2.64
N ILE A 66 -11.87 3.38 -2.95
CA ILE A 66 -11.10 2.25 -3.48
C ILE A 66 -11.34 2.15 -4.99
N VAL A 67 -10.29 2.43 -5.78
CA VAL A 67 -10.34 2.44 -7.25
C VAL A 67 -10.00 1.06 -7.79
N VAL A 68 -10.97 0.41 -8.45
CA VAL A 68 -10.79 -0.91 -9.06
C VAL A 68 -10.11 -0.80 -10.42
N GLU A 69 -8.99 -1.49 -10.60
CA GLU A 69 -8.25 -1.58 -11.86
C GLU A 69 -8.07 -3.03 -12.33
N ASN A 70 -8.56 -3.31 -13.52
CA ASN A 70 -8.42 -4.63 -14.14
C ASN A 70 -7.04 -4.78 -14.82
N ARG A 71 -6.34 -5.86 -14.47
CA ARG A 71 -5.04 -6.27 -15.02
C ARG A 71 -5.07 -7.75 -15.43
N PRO A 72 -5.81 -8.08 -16.51
CA PRO A 72 -5.99 -9.47 -16.95
C PRO A 72 -4.72 -10.06 -17.58
N GLY A 73 -4.66 -11.38 -17.60
CA GLY A 73 -3.71 -12.15 -18.41
C GLY A 73 -3.03 -13.28 -17.65
N GLN A 74 -2.62 -14.33 -18.39
CA GLN A 74 -1.93 -15.52 -17.88
C GLN A 74 -2.59 -16.11 -16.62
N GLY A 75 -3.90 -16.35 -16.64
CA GLY A 75 -4.63 -16.91 -15.49
C GLY A 75 -4.51 -16.05 -14.21
N GLY A 76 -4.32 -14.74 -14.35
CA GLY A 76 -4.18 -13.79 -13.24
C GLY A 76 -2.75 -13.51 -12.81
N SER A 77 -1.74 -14.15 -13.42
CA SER A 77 -0.34 -13.91 -13.09
C SER A 77 0.15 -12.51 -13.40
N ILE A 78 -0.39 -11.83 -14.43
CA ILE A 78 0.02 -10.46 -14.76
C ILE A 78 -0.38 -9.49 -13.63
N GLY A 79 -1.65 -9.51 -13.21
CA GLY A 79 -2.11 -8.68 -12.10
C GLY A 79 -1.46 -9.04 -10.77
N ALA A 80 -1.24 -10.34 -10.49
CA ALA A 80 -0.52 -10.78 -9.30
C ALA A 80 0.94 -10.28 -9.27
N ALA A 81 1.64 -10.34 -10.41
CA ALA A 81 3.01 -9.82 -10.51
C ALA A 81 3.07 -8.29 -10.36
N GLU A 82 2.04 -7.57 -10.80
CA GLU A 82 1.94 -6.13 -10.59
C GLU A 82 1.71 -5.79 -9.12
N LEU A 83 0.83 -6.53 -8.45
CA LEU A 83 0.59 -6.40 -7.01
C LEU A 83 1.86 -6.72 -6.20
N ALA A 84 2.56 -7.80 -6.54
CA ALA A 84 3.81 -8.21 -5.89
C ALA A 84 4.94 -7.17 -5.98
N ARG A 85 4.90 -6.28 -6.98
CA ARG A 85 5.87 -5.18 -7.15
C ARG A 85 5.42 -3.87 -6.52
N ALA A 86 4.19 -3.79 -6.01
CA ALA A 86 3.69 -2.58 -5.41
C ALA A 86 4.41 -2.28 -4.09
N ALA A 87 4.42 -1.00 -3.69
CA ALA A 87 4.93 -0.64 -2.37
C ALA A 87 4.06 -1.31 -1.28
N PRO A 88 4.65 -1.91 -0.24
CA PRO A 88 3.91 -2.52 0.87
C PRO A 88 3.41 -1.45 1.86
N ASP A 89 2.71 -0.43 1.34
CA ASP A 89 2.24 0.74 2.08
C ASP A 89 0.70 0.77 2.26
N GLY A 90 0.02 -0.30 1.81
CA GLY A 90 -1.43 -0.46 1.89
C GLY A 90 -2.23 0.33 0.86
N TYR A 91 -1.60 1.09 -0.05
CA TYR A 91 -2.32 1.84 -1.09
C TYR A 91 -2.52 1.08 -2.39
N THR A 92 -1.86 -0.07 -2.55
CA THR A 92 -2.18 -1.04 -3.60
C THR A 92 -2.50 -2.37 -2.93
N ILE A 93 -3.74 -2.79 -3.07
CA ILE A 93 -4.23 -4.11 -2.65
C ILE A 93 -4.74 -4.83 -3.91
N GLY A 94 -5.04 -6.12 -3.81
CA GLY A 94 -5.60 -6.84 -4.96
C GLY A 94 -6.35 -8.11 -4.63
N GLY A 95 -7.12 -8.56 -5.61
CA GLY A 95 -7.93 -9.76 -5.52
C GLY A 95 -7.08 -11.03 -5.65
N GLY A 96 -6.88 -11.73 -4.53
CA GLY A 96 -6.35 -13.08 -4.53
C GLY A 96 -7.34 -14.08 -5.12
N THR A 97 -6.86 -14.98 -5.99
CA THR A 97 -7.68 -16.06 -6.57
C THR A 97 -6.95 -17.38 -6.49
N ILE A 98 -7.69 -18.49 -6.51
CA ILE A 98 -7.10 -19.84 -6.56
C ILE A 98 -6.18 -20.00 -7.76
N SER A 99 -6.55 -19.40 -8.90
CA SER A 99 -5.74 -19.41 -10.12
C SER A 99 -4.36 -18.79 -9.88
N SER A 100 -4.31 -17.54 -9.42
CA SER A 100 -3.05 -16.81 -9.22
C SER A 100 -2.24 -17.29 -8.01
N HIS A 101 -2.88 -17.69 -6.91
CA HIS A 101 -2.16 -17.98 -5.65
C HIS A 101 -1.91 -19.47 -5.40
N ALA A 102 -2.49 -20.38 -6.21
CA ALA A 102 -2.29 -21.82 -6.04
C ALA A 102 -2.01 -22.55 -7.36
N ILE A 103 -2.92 -22.47 -8.34
CA ILE A 103 -2.81 -23.25 -9.59
C ILE A 103 -1.56 -22.85 -10.37
N ASN A 104 -1.34 -21.55 -10.55
CA ASN A 104 -0.22 -21.03 -11.33
C ASN A 104 1.14 -21.45 -10.77
N ALA A 105 1.25 -21.65 -9.46
CA ALA A 105 2.47 -22.10 -8.79
C ALA A 105 2.87 -23.53 -9.20
N THR A 106 1.89 -24.36 -9.51
CA THR A 106 2.10 -25.75 -9.98
C THR A 106 2.12 -25.87 -11.50
N LEU A 107 1.47 -24.94 -12.20
CA LEU A 107 1.27 -24.99 -13.66
C LEU A 107 2.43 -24.37 -14.43
N TYR A 108 2.99 -23.26 -13.92
CA TYR A 108 4.07 -22.54 -14.58
C TYR A 108 5.40 -22.83 -13.90
N SER A 109 6.41 -23.23 -14.69
CA SER A 109 7.77 -23.46 -14.18
C SER A 109 8.47 -22.20 -13.67
N LYS A 110 8.00 -21.02 -14.10
CA LYS A 110 8.52 -19.72 -13.65
C LYS A 110 7.39 -18.70 -13.59
N LEU A 111 7.21 -18.13 -12.41
CA LEU A 111 6.35 -16.99 -12.16
C LEU A 111 7.17 -15.73 -11.91
N SER A 112 6.56 -14.57 -12.17
CA SER A 112 7.14 -13.25 -11.89
C SER A 112 6.81 -12.76 -10.47
N TYR A 113 6.32 -13.65 -9.60
CA TYR A 113 6.01 -13.44 -8.19
C TYR A 113 6.09 -14.79 -7.45
N ASP A 114 6.30 -14.72 -6.14
CA ASP A 114 6.17 -15.85 -5.21
C ASP A 114 4.76 -15.83 -4.58
N PRO A 115 3.95 -16.90 -4.71
CA PRO A 115 2.58 -16.94 -4.22
C PRO A 115 2.44 -16.96 -2.69
N VAL A 116 3.54 -17.17 -1.95
CA VAL A 116 3.59 -17.25 -0.49
C VAL A 116 4.15 -15.99 0.13
N THR A 117 5.22 -15.42 -0.44
CA THR A 117 5.98 -14.33 0.22
C THR A 117 5.85 -12.96 -0.42
N SER A 118 5.12 -12.81 -1.54
CA SER A 118 5.09 -11.54 -2.29
C SER A 118 3.96 -10.57 -1.93
N PHE A 119 3.10 -10.92 -0.97
CA PHE A 119 1.87 -10.18 -0.65
C PHE A 119 1.75 -9.87 0.84
#